data_AF-A0A7S2BDQ1-F1
#
_entry.id   AF-A0A7S2BDQ1-F1
#
_cell.length_a   1.000
_cell.length_b   1.000
_cell.length_c   1.000
_cell.angle_alpha   90.00
_cell.angle_beta   90.00
_cell.angle_gamma   90.00
#
_symmetry.space_group_name_H-M   'P 1'
#
loop_
_entity.id
_entity.type
_entity.pdbx_description
1 polymer ?
#
loop_
_entity_poly.entity_id
_entity_poly.type
_entity_poly.pdbx_seq_one_letter_code
_entity_poly.pdbx_strand_id
1 'polypeptide(L)'
;MGRSDSRSPSRRSPPRRRARSRSRSPRRDSPEDRRGSGPPPEADSGAPPPEGAPKAEVVESEARQSTGEKTYRAEIQMPKMMRYNYDGKARTMSVRGPLRVDREQAKRDAEELEREAAKGDTSSVKALARRMIQTNVA
;
A
#
# COMPACT_ATOMS: atom_id res chain seq x y z
N MET A 1 68.58 -2.37 -18.47
CA MET A 1 68.66 -3.49 -19.43
C MET A 1 68.07 -4.71 -18.73
N GLY A 2 66.81 -5.08 -18.91
CA GLY A 2 66.21 -5.55 -20.14
C GLY A 2 66.23 -7.08 -20.12
N ARG A 3 65.07 -7.72 -19.88
CA ARG A 3 64.67 -9.03 -20.41
C ARG A 3 63.25 -9.36 -19.97
N SER A 4 62.35 -9.26 -20.94
CA SER A 4 61.05 -9.91 -20.97
C SER A 4 61.21 -11.42 -20.79
N ASP A 5 60.38 -12.04 -19.95
CA ASP A 5 60.14 -13.47 -20.04
C ASP A 5 58.66 -13.78 -19.85
N SER A 6 58.08 -14.17 -20.97
CA SER A 6 56.74 -14.69 -21.23
C SER A 6 56.50 -16.04 -20.54
N ARG A 7 55.45 -16.17 -19.72
CA ARG A 7 54.81 -17.47 -19.44
C ARG A 7 53.28 -17.38 -19.37
N SER A 8 52.67 -18.16 -20.25
CA SER A 8 51.24 -18.34 -20.55
C SER A 8 50.42 -18.96 -19.40
N PRO A 9 49.08 -19.06 -19.52
CA PRO A 9 48.15 -19.18 -18.40
C PRO A 9 47.93 -20.63 -17.94
N SER A 10 47.98 -20.87 -16.63
CA SER A 10 47.63 -22.17 -16.05
C SER A 10 46.12 -22.30 -15.90
N ARG A 11 45.53 -23.14 -16.75
CA ARG A 11 44.17 -23.67 -16.62
C ARG A 11 44.09 -24.54 -15.36
N ARG A 12 43.29 -24.16 -14.36
CA ARG A 12 42.86 -25.08 -13.30
C ARG A 12 41.34 -25.14 -13.22
N SER A 13 40.83 -26.30 -13.62
CA SER A 13 39.42 -26.68 -13.68
C SER A 13 38.66 -26.49 -12.35
N PRO A 14 37.32 -26.33 -12.40
CA PRO A 14 36.49 -26.15 -11.21
C PRO A 14 36.28 -27.46 -10.43
N PRO A 15 36.43 -27.48 -9.09
CA PRO A 15 36.02 -28.63 -8.30
C PRO A 15 34.50 -28.64 -8.04
N ARG A 16 33.84 -29.51 -8.79
CA ARG A 16 32.76 -30.46 -8.42
C ARG A 16 31.81 -30.11 -7.26
N ARG A 17 30.53 -29.99 -7.67
CA ARG A 17 29.28 -30.17 -6.92
C ARG A 17 29.41 -31.04 -5.65
N ARG A 18 29.12 -30.45 -4.48
CA ARG A 18 28.63 -31.19 -3.31
C ARG A 18 27.14 -30.88 -3.15
N ALA A 19 26.31 -31.81 -3.62
CA ALA A 19 24.90 -31.85 -3.27
C ALA A 19 24.79 -32.08 -1.76
N ARG A 20 24.39 -31.04 -1.01
CA ARG A 20 23.97 -31.19 0.38
C ARG A 20 22.50 -31.58 0.38
N SER A 21 22.25 -32.87 0.43
CA SER A 21 20.97 -33.47 0.79
C SER A 21 20.57 -32.99 2.18
N ARG A 22 19.77 -31.92 2.24
CA ARG A 22 19.05 -31.55 3.47
C ARG A 22 17.67 -32.16 3.37
N SER A 23 17.52 -33.32 4.00
CA SER A 23 16.24 -33.96 4.30
C SER A 23 15.29 -32.94 4.93
N ARG A 24 14.30 -32.47 4.18
CA ARG A 24 13.16 -31.75 4.75
C ARG A 24 12.16 -32.80 5.20
N SER A 25 12.17 -33.11 6.49
CA SER A 25 11.08 -33.85 7.12
C SER A 25 9.77 -33.06 6.94
N PRO A 26 8.67 -33.67 6.50
CA PRO A 26 7.37 -33.03 6.48
C PRO A 26 6.85 -32.98 7.92
N ARG A 27 6.92 -31.81 8.57
CA ARG A 27 6.26 -31.58 9.85
C ARG A 27 4.84 -31.10 9.58
N ARG A 28 3.91 -32.05 9.74
CA ARG A 28 2.52 -31.92 10.19
C ARG A 28 1.86 -30.57 9.91
N ASP A 29 1.03 -30.56 8.88
CA ASP A 29 -0.16 -29.72 8.81
C ASP A 29 -1.01 -29.99 10.06
N SER A 30 -0.96 -29.05 11.00
CA SER A 30 -2.00 -28.88 12.00
C SER A 30 -2.79 -27.63 11.57
N PRO A 31 -4.06 -27.75 11.17
CA PRO A 31 -4.92 -26.59 11.03
C PRO A 31 -5.24 -26.11 12.45
N GLU A 32 -4.43 -25.21 12.98
CA GLU A 32 -4.86 -24.42 14.13
C GLU A 32 -5.87 -23.39 13.63
N ASP A 33 -7.14 -23.70 13.93
CA ASP A 33 -8.25 -22.78 14.12
C ASP A 33 -7.79 -21.47 14.78
N ARG A 34 -7.34 -20.50 13.99
CA ARG A 34 -7.33 -19.10 14.41
C ARG A 34 -8.74 -18.56 14.25
N ARG A 35 -9.57 -18.91 15.24
CA ARG A 35 -10.69 -18.11 15.70
C ARG A 35 -10.19 -16.72 16.11
N GLY A 36 -9.87 -15.90 15.11
CA GLY A 36 -9.79 -14.46 15.25
C GLY A 36 -11.18 -13.91 14.96
N SER A 37 -12.08 -14.05 15.94
CA SER A 37 -13.34 -13.31 15.99
C SER A 37 -13.02 -11.85 16.34
N GLY A 38 -12.36 -11.13 15.44
CA GLY A 38 -12.50 -9.69 15.38
C GLY A 38 -13.64 -9.40 14.42
N PRO A 39 -14.57 -8.47 14.72
CA PRO A 39 -15.49 -8.02 13.68
C PRO A 39 -14.62 -7.57 12.48
N PRO A 40 -14.96 -7.98 11.24
CA PRO A 40 -14.38 -7.27 10.10
C PRO A 40 -14.63 -5.78 10.36
N PRO A 41 -13.64 -4.88 10.18
CA PRO A 41 -13.98 -3.47 10.14
C PRO A 41 -15.11 -3.38 9.12
N GLU A 42 -16.24 -2.81 9.54
CA GLU A 42 -17.37 -2.57 8.67
C GLU A 42 -16.83 -1.81 7.47
N ALA A 43 -16.52 -2.56 6.41
CA ALA A 43 -16.32 -2.03 5.10
C ALA A 43 -17.72 -1.59 4.73
N ASP A 44 -18.05 -0.38 5.19
CA ASP A 44 -19.23 0.34 4.79
C ASP A 44 -19.26 0.21 3.27
N SER A 45 -20.18 -0.63 2.84
CA SER A 45 -20.37 -1.01 1.46
C SER A 45 -21.12 0.13 0.78
N GLY A 46 -20.57 1.33 0.90
CA GLY A 46 -20.89 2.48 0.09
C GLY A 46 -20.20 2.29 -1.26
N ALA A 47 -20.79 1.49 -2.12
CA ALA A 47 -20.66 1.73 -3.55
C ALA A 47 -21.75 2.73 -3.97
N PRO A 48 -21.43 4.03 -4.13
CA PRO A 48 -22.25 4.90 -4.96
C PRO A 48 -21.40 5.54 -6.09
N PRO A 49 -22.08 6.24 -7.02
CA PRO A 49 -22.33 5.78 -8.37
C PRO A 49 -21.15 6.03 -9.34
N PRO A 50 -21.08 5.29 -10.46
CA PRO A 50 -20.42 5.82 -11.66
C PRO A 50 -21.21 7.08 -12.12
N GLU A 51 -20.50 8.14 -12.51
CA GLU A 51 -21.02 9.45 -13.02
C GLU A 51 -21.17 10.61 -12.01
N GLY A 52 -20.75 10.45 -10.76
CA GLY A 52 -20.59 11.56 -9.81
C GLY A 52 -19.12 11.96 -9.62
N ALA A 53 -18.84 13.24 -9.38
CA ALA A 53 -17.51 13.68 -8.95
C ALA A 53 -17.05 12.84 -7.72
N PRO A 54 -15.77 12.43 -7.66
CA PRO A 54 -15.26 11.62 -6.56
C PRO A 54 -15.42 12.41 -5.24
N LYS A 55 -16.21 11.87 -4.32
CA LYS A 55 -16.49 12.46 -3.01
C LYS A 55 -15.52 11.92 -1.97
N ALA A 56 -14.93 12.81 -1.17
CA ALA A 56 -14.09 12.44 -0.06
C ALA A 56 -14.90 12.37 1.23
N GLU A 57 -14.52 11.45 2.10
CA GLU A 57 -15.16 11.20 3.38
C GLU A 57 -14.13 11.23 4.50
N VAL A 58 -14.54 11.68 5.67
CA VAL A 58 -13.71 11.64 6.88
C VAL A 58 -14.03 10.34 7.62
N VAL A 59 -13.07 9.43 7.61
CA VAL A 59 -13.16 8.12 8.25
C VAL A 59 -12.55 8.20 9.65
N GLU A 60 -13.32 7.80 10.66
CA GLU A 60 -12.81 7.59 12.02
C GLU A 60 -12.01 6.29 12.04
N SER A 61 -10.74 6.38 12.43
CA SER A 61 -9.85 5.23 12.59
C SER A 61 -9.91 4.71 14.03
N GLU A 62 -9.55 3.44 14.20
CA GLU A 62 -9.42 2.83 15.52
C GLU A 62 -8.55 3.69 16.44
N ALA A 63 -8.96 3.77 17.70
CA ALA A 63 -8.24 4.52 18.72
C ALA A 63 -6.78 4.07 18.77
N ARG A 64 -5.86 5.04 18.86
CA ARG A 64 -4.43 4.73 18.89
C ARG A 64 -4.13 3.86 20.11
N GLN A 65 -3.57 2.66 19.91
CA GLN A 65 -3.33 1.70 21.00
C GLN A 65 -2.51 2.26 22.17
N SER A 66 -1.64 3.25 21.91
CA SER A 66 -0.82 3.88 22.94
C SER A 66 -1.55 4.94 23.77
N THR A 67 -2.47 5.67 23.16
CA THR A 67 -3.03 6.92 23.75
C THR A 67 -4.54 6.83 23.97
N GLY A 68 -5.22 5.88 23.33
CA GLY A 68 -6.68 5.74 23.35
C GLY A 68 -7.43 6.82 22.55
N GLU A 69 -6.71 7.77 21.94
CA GLU A 69 -7.30 8.88 21.23
C GLU A 69 -7.87 8.45 19.87
N LYS A 70 -9.06 8.95 19.56
CA LYS A 70 -9.69 8.82 18.25
C LYS A 70 -8.87 9.59 17.22
N THR A 71 -8.71 9.01 16.05
CA THR A 71 -8.02 9.68 14.95
C THR A 71 -8.91 9.67 13.71
N TYR A 72 -8.81 10.72 12.92
CA TYR A 72 -9.61 10.95 11.73
C TYR A 72 -8.69 10.96 10.51
N ARG A 73 -9.15 10.40 9.40
CA ARG A 73 -8.43 10.47 8.12
C ARG A 73 -9.38 10.77 6.99
N ALA A 74 -8.93 11.58 6.05
CA ALA A 74 -9.64 11.78 4.80
C ALA A 74 -9.41 10.59 3.86
N GLU A 75 -10.48 10.06 3.26
CA GLU A 75 -10.43 9.03 2.22
C GLU A 75 -11.26 9.46 1.01
N ILE A 76 -10.75 9.20 -0.20
CA ILE A 76 -11.49 9.43 -1.44
C ILE A 76 -11.38 8.19 -2.33
N GLN A 77 -12.52 7.75 -2.87
CA GLN A 77 -12.55 6.67 -3.85
C GLN A 77 -12.46 7.24 -5.26
N MET A 78 -11.52 6.73 -6.05
CA MET A 78 -11.32 7.15 -7.44
C MET A 78 -11.29 5.95 -8.40
N PRO A 79 -11.83 6.10 -9.62
CA PRO A 79 -11.68 5.08 -10.65
C PRO A 79 -10.23 4.99 -11.11
N LYS A 80 -9.72 3.76 -11.23
CA LYS A 80 -8.44 3.46 -11.83
C LYS A 80 -8.60 3.43 -13.34
N MET A 81 -8.21 4.53 -13.99
CA MET A 81 -8.12 4.62 -15.44
C MET A 81 -7.42 3.36 -15.98
N MET A 82 -8.04 2.69 -16.95
CA MET A 82 -7.54 1.51 -17.68
C MET A 82 -7.77 0.10 -17.11
N ARG A 83 -8.44 -0.12 -15.98
CA ARG A 83 -8.76 -1.50 -15.57
C ARG A 83 -10.21 -1.66 -15.16
N TYR A 84 -10.99 -2.27 -16.06
CA TYR A 84 -12.23 -2.92 -15.69
C TYR A 84 -11.91 -4.25 -14.98
N ASN A 85 -12.74 -4.62 -14.02
CA ASN A 85 -12.76 -5.97 -13.47
C ASN A 85 -13.26 -6.97 -14.53
N TYR A 86 -13.09 -8.26 -14.25
CA TYR A 86 -13.63 -9.33 -15.10
C TYR A 86 -15.15 -9.20 -15.29
N ASP A 87 -15.83 -8.58 -14.33
CA ASP A 87 -17.26 -8.26 -14.34
C ASP A 87 -17.62 -6.97 -15.10
N GLY A 88 -16.67 -6.35 -15.82
CA GLY A 88 -16.89 -5.12 -16.58
C GLY A 88 -17.00 -3.84 -15.75
N LYS A 89 -16.86 -3.89 -14.42
CA LYS A 89 -16.90 -2.72 -13.53
C LYS A 89 -15.56 -1.99 -13.47
N ALA A 90 -15.55 -0.65 -13.47
CA ALA A 90 -14.32 0.11 -13.29
C ALA A 90 -13.68 -0.22 -11.93
N ARG A 91 -12.39 -0.56 -11.90
CA ARG A 91 -11.67 -0.73 -10.64
C ARG A 91 -11.61 0.61 -9.93
N THR A 92 -11.94 0.64 -8.65
CA THR A 92 -11.73 1.80 -7.80
C THR A 92 -10.43 1.65 -7.01
N MET A 93 -9.89 2.76 -6.54
CA MET A 93 -8.81 2.81 -5.57
C MET A 93 -9.14 3.85 -4.51
N SER A 94 -8.78 3.58 -3.26
CA SER A 94 -8.88 4.54 -2.18
C SER A 94 -7.56 5.31 -2.05
N VAL A 95 -7.64 6.65 -2.10
CA VAL A 95 -6.52 7.52 -1.73
C VAL A 95 -6.79 8.03 -0.32
N ARG A 96 -5.79 7.89 0.56
CA ARG A 96 -5.89 8.23 1.98
C ARG A 96 -4.98 9.39 2.32
N GLY A 97 -5.52 10.37 3.04
CA GLY A 97 -4.80 11.50 3.61
C GLY A 97 -4.08 11.13 4.92
N PRO A 98 -3.44 12.11 5.58
CA PRO A 98 -2.81 11.93 6.88
C PRO A 98 -3.82 11.62 7.98
N LEU A 99 -3.34 10.97 9.05
CA LEU A 99 -4.09 10.85 10.30
C LEU A 99 -4.04 12.18 11.05
N ARG A 100 -5.21 12.66 11.48
CA ARG A 100 -5.39 13.88 12.29
C ARG A 100 -6.05 13.50 13.61
N VAL A 101 -5.69 14.20 14.67
CA VAL A 101 -6.40 14.10 15.96
C VAL A 101 -7.71 14.90 15.90
N ASP A 102 -7.68 16.03 15.19
CA ASP A 102 -8.85 16.88 15.00
C ASP A 102 -9.65 16.49 13.74
N ARG A 103 -10.98 16.43 13.90
CA ARG A 103 -11.91 16.08 12.82
C ARG A 103 -12.04 17.22 11.81
N GLU A 104 -11.96 18.47 12.23
CA GLU A 104 -12.06 19.61 11.31
C GLU A 104 -10.86 19.67 10.37
N GLN A 105 -9.66 19.40 10.88
CA GLN A 105 -8.46 19.30 10.04
C GLN A 105 -8.58 18.17 9.00
N ALA A 106 -9.11 17.01 9.39
CA ALA A 106 -9.36 15.92 8.45
C ALA A 106 -10.43 16.28 7.40
N LYS A 107 -11.42 17.11 7.77
CA LYS A 107 -12.42 17.64 6.83
C LYS A 107 -11.80 18.57 5.79
N ARG A 108 -10.89 19.46 6.19
CA ARG A 108 -10.14 20.32 5.25
C ARG A 108 -9.29 19.50 4.30
N ASP A 109 -8.61 18.46 4.81
CA ASP A 109 -7.85 17.54 3.97
C ASP A 109 -8.76 16.82 2.97
N ALA A 110 -9.99 16.45 3.36
CA ALA A 110 -10.98 15.85 2.47
C ALA A 110 -11.43 16.83 1.36
N GLU A 111 -11.73 18.08 1.71
CA GLU A 111 -12.09 19.13 0.74
C GLU A 111 -10.95 19.40 -0.27
N GLU A 112 -9.68 19.39 0.17
CA GLU A 112 -8.53 19.50 -0.72
C GLU A 112 -8.39 18.30 -1.67
N LEU A 113 -8.64 17.08 -1.18
CA LEU A 113 -8.64 15.87 -2.00
C LEU A 113 -9.77 15.89 -3.03
N GLU A 114 -10.98 16.33 -2.67
CA GLU A 114 -12.10 16.49 -3.60
C GLU A 114 -11.78 17.51 -4.70
N ARG A 115 -11.24 18.67 -4.32
CA ARG A 115 -10.89 19.74 -5.25
C ARG A 115 -9.86 19.26 -6.28
N GLU A 116 -8.88 18.47 -5.85
CA GLU A 116 -7.88 17.91 -6.76
C GLU A 116 -8.46 16.78 -7.62
N ALA A 117 -9.32 15.95 -7.03
CA ALA A 117 -9.95 14.83 -7.72
C ALA A 117 -10.99 15.28 -8.76
N ALA A 118 -11.57 16.46 -8.61
CA ALA A 118 -12.44 17.10 -9.62
C ALA A 118 -11.71 17.33 -10.97
N LYS A 119 -10.37 17.39 -10.97
CA LYS A 119 -9.57 17.47 -12.21
C LYS A 119 -9.46 16.15 -12.95
N GLY A 120 -9.86 15.03 -12.33
CA GLY A 120 -9.84 13.70 -12.91
C GLY A 120 -8.48 13.00 -12.92
N ASP A 121 -7.38 13.66 -12.51
CA ASP A 121 -6.07 13.02 -12.45
C ASP A 121 -5.82 12.33 -11.10
N THR A 122 -5.88 11.00 -11.10
CA THR A 122 -5.57 10.19 -9.91
C THR A 122 -4.12 10.35 -9.41
N SER A 123 -3.19 10.75 -10.29
CA SER A 123 -1.78 10.91 -9.93
C SER A 123 -1.55 12.17 -9.10
N SER A 124 -2.21 13.28 -9.46
CA SER A 124 -2.14 14.53 -8.71
C SER A 124 -2.74 14.39 -7.31
N VAL A 125 -3.88 13.71 -7.18
CA VAL A 125 -4.52 13.43 -5.87
C VAL A 125 -3.59 12.62 -4.97
N LYS A 126 -2.88 11.62 -5.51
CA LYS A 126 -1.87 10.86 -4.76
C LYS A 126 -0.68 11.71 -4.36
N ALA A 127 -0.20 12.58 -5.24
CA ALA A 127 0.90 13.47 -4.93
C ALA A 127 0.52 14.45 -3.81
N LEU A 128 -0.70 14.99 -3.85
CA LEU A 128 -1.25 15.85 -2.81
C LEU A 128 -1.32 15.11 -1.46
N ALA A 129 -1.92 13.92 -1.43
CA ALA A 129 -2.01 13.10 -0.22
C ALA A 129 -0.61 12.81 0.39
N ARG A 130 0.38 12.48 -0.45
CA ARG A 130 1.77 12.28 -0.01
C ARG A 130 2.38 13.55 0.58
N ARG A 131 2.14 14.71 -0.04
CA ARG A 131 2.61 16.00 0.46
C ARG A 131 2.01 16.33 1.82
N MET A 132 0.70 16.14 1.99
CA MET A 132 0.01 16.35 3.27
C MET A 132 0.61 15.48 4.38
N ILE A 133 0.90 14.21 4.09
CA ILE A 133 1.53 13.28 5.04
C ILE A 133 2.92 13.77 5.43
N GLN A 134 3.75 14.17 4.47
CA GLN A 134 5.12 14.63 4.73
C GLN A 134 5.18 15.93 5.54
N THR A 135 4.23 16.83 5.32
CA THR A 135 4.19 18.13 6.02
C THR A 135 3.75 17.98 7.49
N ASN A 136 3.15 16.83 7.85
CA ASN A 136 2.63 16.56 9.18
C ASN A 136 3.60 15.75 10.07
N VAL A 137 4.84 15.52 9.62
CA VAL A 137 5.92 14.84 10.37
C VAL A 137 6.89 15.87 10.97
N ALA A 138 6.37 16.99 11.47
CA ALA A 138 7.16 18.05 12.14
C ALA A 138 6.84 18.08 13.64
#